data_AF-A0A920SEX7-F1
#
_entry.id   AF-A0A920SEX7-F1
#
_cell.length_a   1.000
_cell.length_b   1.000
_cell.length_c   1.000
_cell.angle_alpha   90.00
_cell.angle_beta   90.00
_cell.angle_gamma   90.00
#
_symmetry.space_group_name_H-M   'P 1'
#
loop_
_entity.id
_entity.type
_entity.pdbx_description
1 polymer ?
#
loop_
_entity_poly.entity_id
_entity_poly.type
_entity_poly.pdbx_seq_one_letter_code
_entity_poly.pdbx_strand_id
1 'polypeptide(L)'
;MSENVPFEIEAGSPEAIAPLAVWLMSDMARDVTAQIYTCTGKRIAVWNQPLEIRHMWADDGEAFTVEEIANKLPATIGDEEMPMFADLDRR
;
A
#
# COMPACT_ATOMS: atom_id res chain seq x y z
N MET A 1 -10.45 8.65 -19.63
CA MET A 1 -11.80 8.13 -19.38
C MET A 1 -11.62 6.70 -18.87
N SER A 2 -11.44 6.32 -17.60
CA SER A 2 -11.90 6.73 -16.25
C SER A 2 -13.40 6.71 -16.00
N GLU A 3 -14.17 5.90 -16.72
CA GLU A 3 -15.62 5.79 -16.48
C GLU A 3 -16.00 4.91 -15.28
N ASN A 4 -15.09 4.10 -14.72
CA ASN A 4 -15.41 3.13 -13.66
C ASN A 4 -14.54 3.24 -12.39
N VAL A 5 -13.92 4.38 -12.12
CA VAL A 5 -13.18 4.59 -10.85
C VAL A 5 -14.12 5.26 -9.84
N PRO A 6 -14.40 4.67 -8.66
CA PRO A 6 -15.41 5.18 -7.71
C PRO A 6 -15.09 6.52 -7.04
N PHE A 7 -13.97 7.15 -7.40
CA PHE A 7 -13.51 8.41 -6.85
C PHE A 7 -12.79 9.23 -7.91
N GLU A 8 -13.11 10.53 -7.99
CA GLU A 8 -12.26 11.52 -8.67
C GLU A 8 -10.95 11.60 -7.89
N ILE A 9 -9.90 10.98 -8.41
CA ILE A 9 -8.55 11.36 -8.00
C ILE A 9 -8.34 12.74 -8.61
N GLU A 10 -8.32 13.79 -7.79
CA GLU A 10 -7.81 15.10 -8.21
C GLU A 10 -6.38 14.87 -8.69
N ALA A 11 -6.20 14.68 -10.00
CA ALA A 11 -4.91 14.45 -10.60
C ALA A 11 -4.14 15.77 -10.51
N GLY A 12 -3.24 15.84 -9.52
CA GLY A 12 -2.34 16.98 -9.38
C GLY A 12 -1.30 17.02 -10.49
N SER A 13 -0.66 18.16 -10.66
CA SER A 13 0.54 18.25 -11.49
C SER A 13 1.76 17.68 -10.73
N PRO A 14 2.83 17.27 -11.43
CA PRO A 14 4.05 16.77 -10.78
C PRO A 14 4.66 17.75 -9.76
N GLU A 15 4.50 19.06 -10.00
CA GLU A 15 4.99 20.13 -9.13
C GLU A 15 4.31 20.11 -7.75
N ALA A 16 3.11 19.52 -7.63
CA ALA A 16 2.41 19.38 -6.36
C ALA A 16 3.14 18.45 -5.37
N ILE A 17 4.02 17.56 -5.87
CA ILE A 17 4.76 16.59 -5.05
C ILE A 17 5.98 17.24 -4.39
N ALA A 18 6.63 18.17 -5.12
CA ALA A 18 7.93 18.73 -4.73
C ALA A 18 7.95 19.38 -3.33
N PRO A 19 6.94 20.16 -2.89
CA PRO A 19 6.96 20.79 -1.57
C PRO A 19 7.03 19.78 -0.42
N LEU A 20 6.28 18.67 -0.50
CA LEU A 20 6.32 17.63 0.53
C LEU A 20 7.69 16.96 0.59
N ALA A 21 8.26 16.62 -0.57
CA ALA A 21 9.60 16.03 -0.64
C ALA A 21 10.68 16.95 -0.05
N VAL A 22 10.66 18.24 -0.40
CA VAL A 22 11.61 19.23 0.13
C VAL A 22 11.46 19.40 1.64
N TRP A 23 10.23 19.47 2.15
CA TRP A 23 10.00 19.56 3.59
C TRP A 23 10.48 18.32 4.34
N LEU A 24 10.24 17.11 3.82
CA LEU A 24 10.71 15.85 4.41
C LEU A 24 12.25 15.75 4.47
N MET A 25 12.97 16.42 3.56
CA MET A 25 14.44 16.48 3.57
C MET A 25 15.02 17.59 4.46
N SER A 26 14.17 18.42 5.07
CA SER A 26 14.62 19.54 5.92
C SER A 26 14.75 19.14 7.39
N ASP A 27 15.49 19.93 8.17
CA ASP A 27 15.59 19.77 9.63
C ASP A 27 14.23 19.84 10.34
N MET A 28 13.23 20.47 9.72
CA MET A 28 11.88 20.57 10.28
C MET A 28 11.17 19.22 10.37
N ALA A 29 11.55 18.25 9.54
CA ALA A 29 10.95 16.92 9.48
C ALA A 29 11.77 15.86 10.24
N ARG A 30 12.76 16.26 11.06
CA ARG A 30 13.71 15.36 11.72
C ARG A 30 13.08 14.24 12.58
N ASP A 31 11.89 14.46 13.10
CA ASP A 31 11.18 13.51 13.96
C ASP A 31 10.13 12.68 13.19
N VAL A 32 10.03 12.86 11.87
CA VAL A 32 9.12 12.13 10.98
C VAL A 32 9.87 10.96 10.35
N THR A 33 9.47 9.73 10.67
CA THR A 33 10.07 8.52 10.10
C THR A 33 9.03 7.41 9.92
N ALA A 34 9.32 6.46 9.03
CA ALA A 34 8.51 5.29 8.74
C ALA A 34 7.03 5.59 8.40
N GLN A 35 6.79 6.72 7.71
CA GLN A 35 5.46 7.11 7.25
C GLN A 35 5.31 6.91 5.75
N ILE A 36 4.10 6.56 5.32
CA ILE A 36 3.70 6.48 3.92
C ILE A 36 2.69 7.60 3.67
N TYR A 37 2.94 8.44 2.66
CA TYR A 37 2.04 9.54 2.30
C TYR A 37 1.55 9.41 0.86
N THR A 38 0.24 9.63 0.65
CA THR A 38 -0.27 10.01 -0.66
C THR A 38 -0.17 11.52 -0.78
N CYS A 39 0.37 12.00 -1.90
CA CYS A 39 0.37 13.41 -2.27
C CYS A 39 -0.24 13.55 -3.67
N THR A 40 -1.36 14.27 -3.77
CA THR A 40 -1.98 14.60 -5.06
C THR A 40 -2.60 15.99 -5.01
N GLY A 41 -2.17 16.88 -5.89
CA GLY A 41 -2.64 18.27 -5.92
C GLY A 41 -2.49 18.95 -4.55
N LYS A 42 -3.59 19.40 -3.97
CA LYS A 42 -3.63 20.05 -2.65
C LYS A 42 -3.78 19.09 -1.45
N ARG A 43 -3.84 17.78 -1.71
CA ARG A 43 -4.12 16.76 -0.69
C ARG A 43 -2.84 16.00 -0.31
N ILE A 44 -2.57 15.95 0.99
CA ILE A 44 -1.59 15.04 1.60
C ILE A 44 -2.35 14.16 2.59
N ALA A 45 -2.21 12.85 2.49
CA ALA A 45 -2.82 11.88 3.40
C ALA A 45 -1.75 10.92 3.92
N VAL A 46 -1.80 10.62 5.23
CA VAL A 46 -0.92 9.62 5.85
C VAL A 46 -1.61 8.26 5.86
N TRP A 47 -0.84 7.22 5.56
CA TRP A 47 -1.26 5.83 5.65
C TRP A 47 -0.49 5.16 6.78
N ASN A 48 -1.22 4.47 7.64
CA ASN A 48 -0.69 3.69 8.75
C ASN A 48 -1.31 2.29 8.68
N GLN A 49 -0.54 1.29 9.13
CA GLN A 49 -0.93 -0.10 9.44
C GLN A 49 -0.77 -1.16 8.34
N PRO A 50 0.45 -1.55 7.95
CA PRO A 50 0.69 -2.96 7.67
C PRO A 50 0.62 -3.72 9.00
N LEU A 51 -0.52 -4.36 9.27
CA LEU A 51 -0.64 -5.35 10.32
C LEU A 51 -0.26 -6.71 9.74
N GLU A 52 0.55 -7.50 10.45
CA GLU A 52 0.73 -8.91 10.10
C GLU A 52 -0.58 -9.64 10.41
N ILE A 53 -1.32 -10.02 9.36
CA ILE A 53 -2.60 -10.73 9.50
C ILE A 53 -2.37 -12.25 9.54
N ARG A 54 -1.50 -12.76 8.66
CA ARG A 54 -1.12 -14.18 8.55
C ARG A 54 0.34 -14.30 8.13
N HIS A 55 1.01 -15.38 8.53
CA HIS A 55 2.38 -15.72 8.13
C HIS A 55 2.52 -17.21 7.82
N MET A 56 3.61 -17.57 7.12
CA MET A 56 4.05 -18.95 6.90
C MET A 56 5.58 -19.02 7.04
N TRP A 57 6.09 -20.20 7.39
CA TRP A 57 7.51 -20.48 7.55
C TRP A 57 7.98 -21.43 6.46
N ALA A 58 9.27 -21.38 6.08
CA ALA A 58 9.88 -22.36 5.19
C ALA A 58 9.91 -23.75 5.85
N ASP A 59 9.66 -24.81 5.08
CA ASP A 59 9.60 -26.18 5.59
C ASP A 59 10.95 -26.65 6.15
N ASP A 60 12.07 -26.19 5.57
CA ASP A 60 13.42 -26.49 6.03
C ASP A 60 13.92 -25.55 7.14
N GLY A 61 13.15 -24.50 7.45
CA GLY A 61 13.48 -23.47 8.43
C GLY A 61 14.55 -22.45 7.98
N GLU A 62 15.07 -22.56 6.75
CA GLU A 62 16.17 -21.73 6.24
C GLU A 62 15.72 -20.85 5.08
N ALA A 63 15.09 -21.44 4.05
CA ALA A 63 14.70 -20.72 2.85
C ALA A 63 13.51 -21.36 2.13
N PHE A 64 12.62 -20.52 1.63
CA PHE A 64 11.55 -20.99 0.74
C PHE A 64 12.09 -21.44 -0.61
N THR A 65 11.58 -22.55 -1.11
CA THR A 65 11.65 -22.88 -2.54
C THR A 65 10.46 -22.29 -3.31
N VAL A 66 10.57 -22.16 -4.63
CA VAL A 66 9.47 -21.65 -5.47
C VAL A 66 8.27 -22.58 -5.41
N GLU A 67 8.52 -23.89 -5.44
CA GLU A 67 7.51 -24.94 -5.36
C GLU A 67 6.77 -24.91 -4.02
N GLU A 68 7.51 -24.68 -2.93
CA GLU A 68 6.93 -24.52 -1.61
C GLU A 68 5.99 -23.30 -1.56
N ILE A 69 6.45 -22.14 -2.04
CA ILE A 69 5.62 -20.91 -2.07
C ILE A 69 4.36 -21.14 -2.90
N ALA A 70 4.49 -21.72 -4.09
CA ALA A 70 3.35 -21.95 -4.99
C ALA A 70 2.26 -22.81 -4.35
N ASN A 71 2.65 -23.76 -3.50
CA ASN A 71 1.71 -24.64 -2.80
C ASN A 71 1.19 -24.03 -1.49
N LYS A 72 2.08 -23.48 -0.65
CA LYS A 72 1.74 -23.04 0.70
C LYS A 72 1.07 -21.67 0.72
N LEU A 73 1.53 -20.72 -0.09
CA LEU A 73 1.01 -19.35 -0.07
C LEU A 73 -0.52 -19.32 -0.20
N PRO A 74 -1.14 -19.87 -1.26
CA PRO A 74 -2.60 -19.86 -1.38
C PRO A 74 -3.31 -20.68 -0.31
N ALA A 75 -2.68 -21.72 0.24
CA ALA A 75 -3.28 -22.62 1.23
C ALA A 75 -3.20 -22.13 2.68
N THR A 76 -2.23 -21.27 3.01
CA THR A 76 -2.00 -20.81 4.39
C THR A 76 -2.30 -19.33 4.58
N ILE A 77 -1.70 -18.46 3.77
CA ILE A 77 -1.82 -17.00 3.97
C ILE A 77 -2.72 -16.32 2.94
N GLY A 78 -2.80 -16.86 1.72
CA GLY A 78 -3.65 -16.35 0.65
C GLY A 78 -3.37 -14.89 0.29
N ASP A 79 -4.41 -14.22 -0.16
CA ASP A 79 -4.46 -12.78 -0.44
C ASP A 79 -5.57 -12.11 0.37
N GLU A 80 -5.49 -10.78 0.51
CA GLU A 80 -6.56 -9.99 1.12
C GLU A 80 -7.48 -9.45 0.03
N GLU A 81 -8.79 -9.70 0.19
CA GLU A 81 -9.79 -9.12 -0.69
C GLU A 81 -9.74 -7.60 -0.58
N MET A 82 -9.54 -6.91 -1.71
CA MET A 82 -9.58 -5.46 -1.67
C MET A 82 -11.01 -5.01 -1.32
N PRO A 83 -11.20 -4.16 -0.29
CA PRO A 83 -12.53 -3.74 0.15
C PRO A 83 -13.38 -3.13 -0.97
N MET A 84 -12.74 -2.53 -1.99
CA MET A 84 -13.42 -1.95 -3.14
C MET A 84 -14.08 -2.99 -4.06
N PHE A 85 -13.57 -4.22 -4.13
CA PHE A 85 -14.18 -5.29 -4.93
C PHE A 85 -15.36 -5.94 -4.19
N ALA A 86 -15.26 -6.10 -2.87
CA ALA A 86 -16.35 -6.61 -2.03
C ALA A 86 -17.64 -5.77 -2.14
N ASP A 87 -17.52 -4.46 -2.43
CA ASP A 87 -18.65 -3.55 -2.61
C ASP A 87 -19.29 -3.61 -4.01
N LEU A 88 -18.56 -4.07 -5.03
CA LEU A 88 -19.08 -4.19 -6.41
C LEU A 88 -19.99 -5.41 -6.56
N ASP A 89 -19.72 -6.51 -5.87
CA ASP A 89 -20.52 -7.74 -5.93
C ASP A 89 -21.86 -7.63 -5.15
N ARG A 90 -22.07 -6.54 -4.42
CA ARG A 90 -23.29 -6.27 -3.62
C ARG A 90 -24.33 -5.40 -4.34
N ARG A 91 -24.08 -5.00 -5.60
CA ARG A 91 -24.97 -4.15 -6.41
C ARG A 91 -25.57 -4.93 -7.57
#